data_AF-A0A818LS05-F1
#
_entry.id   AF-A0A818LS05-F1
#
_cell.length_a   1.000
_cell.length_b   1.000
_cell.length_c   1.000
_cell.angle_alpha   90.00
_cell.angle_beta   90.00
_cell.angle_gamma   90.00
#
_symmetry.space_group_name_H-M   'P 1'
#
loop_
_entity.id
_entity.type
_entity.pdbx_description
1 polymer ?
#
loop_
_entity_poly.entity_id
_entity_poly.type
_entity_poly.pdbx_seq_one_letter_code
_entity_poly.pdbx_strand_id
1 'polypeptide(L)'
;MTRSNRLYCAIYNNSVQGGSTLTLNTWYHVACVYDASTQTQSVWLNGVVDGSSSASAYQDTSGTTTIGAIYNSSSTVCLNGYIDQVRYETIAKTASEILDDATLYVYYSFDSSSLIDNGPNGINGTSFGNLMFTAGRVNEAAQFSAGAYISYTYTPFYFLGIRNHPFSISLWAKPMGSYRASTLVFVDKGASWCMHFLVMTSTGLLSANLWNGGNVGVNGPILPLNSWTHIGYTYSTTNGIQLYINSTLYATSGSITFSASGVPMYMHVKDIYLRETDEGKQKIYNKPISIAENLLQNINTLVDVETKRKKLFNDCYDILSSFLNFYYLQTIDPPDKKFLLDYTKEFDNCISRNISLCRY
;
A
#
# COMPACT_ATOMS: atom_id res chain seq x y z
N MET A 1 9.40 -27.49 4.61
CA MET A 1 8.65 -26.30 5.07
C MET A 1 9.08 -25.91 6.48
N THR A 2 9.04 -26.80 7.49
CA THR A 2 9.79 -26.59 8.74
C THR A 2 10.78 -27.73 9.06
N ARG A 3 11.89 -27.39 9.74
CA ARG A 3 12.71 -28.30 10.54
C ARG A 3 13.11 -27.55 11.81
N SER A 4 13.07 -28.19 12.98
CA SER A 4 13.29 -27.53 14.28
C SER A 4 12.49 -26.22 14.44
N ASN A 5 11.22 -26.25 14.02
CA ASN A 5 10.27 -25.13 13.99
C ASN A 5 10.69 -23.87 13.20
N ARG A 6 11.74 -23.92 12.38
CA ARG A 6 12.15 -22.82 11.48
C ARG A 6 11.73 -23.05 10.04
N LEU A 7 11.44 -21.98 9.30
CA LEU A 7 11.09 -22.06 7.88
C LEU A 7 12.29 -22.47 7.02
N TYR A 8 11.97 -23.12 5.90
CA TYR A 8 12.91 -23.41 4.81
C TYR A 8 12.24 -23.24 3.46
N CYS A 9 12.91 -22.56 2.54
CA CYS A 9 12.71 -22.75 1.11
C CYS A 9 13.88 -23.55 0.53
N ALA A 10 13.60 -24.40 -0.45
CA ALA A 10 14.61 -25.21 -1.12
C ALA A 10 14.38 -25.19 -2.62
N ILE A 11 15.46 -25.05 -3.38
CA ILE A 11 15.52 -25.14 -4.84
C ILE A 11 16.72 -26.03 -5.16
N TYR A 12 16.48 -27.14 -5.85
CA TYR A 12 17.46 -28.12 -6.34
C TYR A 12 18.82 -28.14 -5.59
N ASN A 13 18.92 -28.97 -4.55
CA ASN A 13 20.11 -29.13 -3.69
C ASN A 13 20.61 -27.88 -2.92
N ASN A 14 19.99 -26.71 -3.10
CA ASN A 14 20.16 -25.52 -2.27
C ASN A 14 18.94 -25.31 -1.35
N SER A 15 19.15 -24.76 -0.16
CA SER A 15 18.05 -24.41 0.75
C SER A 15 18.40 -23.26 1.70
N VAL A 16 17.61 -22.19 1.63
CA VAL A 16 17.62 -21.10 2.60
C VAL A 16 16.82 -21.49 3.83
N GLN A 17 17.43 -21.33 5.00
CA GLN A 17 16.77 -21.42 6.30
C GLN A 17 16.36 -20.01 6.78
N GLY A 18 15.14 -19.88 7.29
CA GLY A 18 14.69 -18.72 8.04
C GLY A 18 15.21 -18.72 9.48
N GLY A 19 15.56 -17.55 10.01
CA GLY A 19 16.08 -17.40 11.38
C GLY A 19 15.02 -17.59 12.47
N SER A 20 13.77 -17.24 12.17
CA SER A 20 12.67 -17.22 13.14
C SER A 20 12.11 -18.59 13.46
N THR A 21 12.00 -18.88 14.76
CA THR A 21 11.34 -20.07 15.28
C THR A 21 9.83 -19.83 15.38
N LEU A 22 9.03 -20.59 14.64
CA LEU A 22 7.58 -20.48 14.66
C LEU A 22 6.96 -21.12 15.92
N THR A 23 5.87 -20.53 16.40
CA THR A 23 5.02 -21.07 17.47
C THR A 23 3.82 -21.80 16.88
N LEU A 24 3.36 -22.87 17.56
CA LEU A 24 2.15 -23.60 17.17
C LEU A 24 0.90 -22.72 17.30
N ASN A 25 -0.18 -23.09 16.61
CA ASN A 25 -1.48 -22.40 16.63
C ASN A 25 -1.40 -20.90 16.30
N THR A 26 -0.39 -20.49 15.54
CA THR A 26 -0.14 -19.11 15.13
C THR A 26 -0.20 -19.04 13.60
N TRP A 27 -0.97 -18.11 13.06
CA TRP A 27 -0.97 -17.85 11.61
C TRP A 27 0.25 -17.02 11.21
N TYR A 28 0.83 -17.35 10.06
CA TYR A 28 1.98 -16.66 9.49
C TYR A 28 1.76 -16.51 7.99
N HIS A 29 2.04 -15.32 7.43
CA HIS A 29 2.28 -15.22 6.01
C HIS A 29 3.70 -15.70 5.72
N VAL A 30 3.86 -16.61 4.76
CA VAL A 30 5.16 -17.17 4.39
C VAL A 30 5.33 -17.11 2.88
N ALA A 31 6.48 -16.63 2.43
CA ALA A 31 6.83 -16.63 1.01
C ALA A 31 8.25 -17.14 0.80
N CYS A 32 8.47 -17.73 -0.37
CA CYS A 32 9.81 -17.95 -0.91
C CYS A 32 9.93 -17.15 -2.19
N VAL A 33 11.04 -16.43 -2.34
CA VAL A 33 11.37 -15.76 -3.60
C VAL A 33 12.75 -16.23 -4.05
N TYR A 34 12.82 -16.61 -5.32
CA TYR A 34 14.05 -16.81 -6.06
C TYR A 34 14.09 -15.82 -7.21
N ASP A 35 15.20 -15.10 -7.33
CA ASP A 35 15.44 -14.15 -8.40
C ASP A 35 16.64 -14.63 -9.23
N ALA A 36 16.36 -14.98 -10.49
CA ALA A 36 17.37 -15.42 -11.44
C ALA A 36 18.32 -14.29 -11.89
N SER A 37 17.90 -13.03 -11.78
CA SER A 37 18.70 -11.87 -12.21
C SER A 37 19.79 -11.51 -11.21
N THR A 38 19.48 -11.54 -9.90
CA THR A 38 20.49 -11.39 -8.83
C THR A 38 21.11 -12.71 -8.36
N GLN A 39 20.58 -13.85 -8.81
CA GLN A 39 20.94 -15.20 -8.34
C GLN A 39 20.81 -15.32 -6.81
N THR A 40 19.66 -14.93 -6.28
CA THR A 40 19.35 -14.99 -4.84
C THR A 40 18.14 -15.89 -4.56
N GLN A 41 18.14 -16.48 -3.36
CA GLN A 41 16.97 -17.14 -2.78
C GLN A 41 16.70 -16.51 -1.41
N SER A 42 15.43 -16.37 -1.04
CA SER A 42 15.00 -15.79 0.23
C SER A 42 13.76 -16.45 0.79
N VAL A 43 13.69 -16.50 2.12
CA VAL A 43 12.54 -16.91 2.93
C VAL A 43 12.00 -15.66 3.61
N TRP A 44 10.69 -15.45 3.51
CA TRP A 44 9.99 -14.31 4.08
C TRP A 44 8.95 -14.78 5.10
N LEU A 45 8.84 -14.04 6.19
CA LEU A 45 7.89 -14.26 7.28
C LEU A 45 7.15 -12.95 7.56
N ASN A 46 5.82 -12.96 7.54
CA ASN A 46 4.97 -11.80 7.84
C ASN A 46 5.36 -10.50 7.08
N GLY A 47 5.83 -10.64 5.84
CA GLY A 47 6.17 -9.51 4.96
C GLY A 47 7.62 -9.04 5.02
N VAL A 48 8.47 -9.64 5.86
CA VAL A 48 9.90 -9.29 6.00
C VAL A 48 10.81 -10.49 5.71
N VAL A 49 12.07 -10.23 5.33
CA VAL A 49 13.08 -11.27 5.09
C VAL A 49 13.44 -11.95 6.41
N ASP A 50 13.26 -13.27 6.47
CA ASP A 50 13.66 -14.11 7.60
C ASP A 50 14.97 -14.89 7.32
N GLY A 51 15.35 -15.03 6.05
CA GLY A 51 16.63 -15.59 5.63
C GLY A 51 16.90 -15.41 4.14
N SER A 52 18.17 -15.38 3.74
CA SER A 52 18.57 -15.31 2.31
C SER A 52 19.94 -15.92 2.05
N SER A 53 20.19 -16.33 0.81
CA SER A 53 21.51 -16.74 0.31
C SER A 53 21.64 -16.47 -1.19
N SER A 54 22.85 -16.67 -1.72
CA SER A 54 23.02 -16.92 -3.15
C SER A 54 22.30 -18.21 -3.55
N ALA A 55 21.74 -18.20 -4.75
CA ALA A 55 21.07 -19.33 -5.39
C ALA A 55 21.91 -19.83 -6.57
N SER A 56 21.87 -21.14 -6.80
CA SER A 56 22.21 -21.69 -8.12
C SER A 56 21.09 -21.36 -9.10
N ALA A 57 21.38 -21.41 -10.41
CA ALA A 57 20.34 -21.34 -11.43
C ALA A 57 19.23 -22.38 -11.15
N TYR A 58 17.97 -21.97 -11.31
CA TYR A 58 16.80 -22.83 -11.12
C TYR A 58 16.85 -24.04 -12.06
N GLN A 59 16.99 -25.23 -11.49
CA GLN A 59 17.02 -26.51 -12.19
C GLN A 59 15.77 -27.31 -11.81
N ASP A 60 14.71 -27.09 -12.57
CA ASP A 60 13.44 -27.80 -12.39
C ASP A 60 13.31 -28.99 -13.35
N THR A 61 12.40 -29.90 -13.02
CA THR A 61 12.08 -31.10 -13.80
C THR A 61 10.57 -31.28 -13.86
N SER A 62 10.02 -31.59 -15.03
CA SER A 62 8.59 -31.80 -15.21
C SER A 62 8.03 -32.83 -14.22
N GLY A 63 7.14 -32.40 -13.32
CA GLY A 63 6.56 -33.24 -12.27
C GLY A 63 5.33 -32.62 -11.60
N THR A 64 4.74 -33.37 -10.68
CA THR A 64 3.53 -32.94 -9.94
C THR A 64 3.90 -32.09 -8.74
N THR A 65 3.44 -30.83 -8.72
CA THR A 65 3.56 -29.97 -7.52
C THR A 65 2.57 -30.42 -6.45
N THR A 66 3.03 -30.61 -5.21
CA THR A 66 2.20 -31.01 -4.06
C THR A 66 2.16 -29.94 -2.98
N ILE A 67 0.95 -29.54 -2.57
CA ILE A 67 0.71 -28.63 -1.44
C ILE A 67 0.38 -29.47 -0.20
N GLY A 68 0.88 -29.06 0.97
CA GLY A 68 0.59 -29.72 2.25
C GLY A 68 1.22 -31.11 2.44
N ALA A 69 1.94 -31.65 1.46
CA ALA A 69 2.66 -32.92 1.59
C ALA A 69 3.91 -32.96 0.70
N ILE A 70 4.88 -33.81 1.07
CA ILE A 70 5.94 -34.28 0.17
C ILE A 70 5.61 -35.72 -0.22
N TYR A 71 5.43 -35.96 -1.52
CA TYR A 71 5.36 -37.30 -2.08
C TYR A 71 6.78 -37.81 -2.35
N ASN A 72 7.25 -38.79 -1.57
CA ASN A 72 8.37 -39.63 -1.97
C ASN A 72 7.85 -41.07 -2.17
N SER A 73 8.55 -41.86 -2.98
CA SER A 73 8.10 -43.20 -3.41
C SER A 73 8.06 -44.26 -2.29
N SER A 74 8.46 -43.92 -1.06
CA SER A 74 8.50 -44.81 0.10
C SER A 74 7.71 -44.31 1.31
N SER A 75 7.35 -43.03 1.36
CA SER A 75 6.47 -42.44 2.40
C SER A 75 5.91 -41.08 1.97
N THR A 76 4.69 -40.76 2.40
CA THR A 76 4.14 -39.40 2.29
C THR A 76 4.30 -38.70 3.64
N VAL A 77 4.98 -37.55 3.66
CA VAL A 77 5.08 -36.70 4.85
C VAL A 77 4.13 -35.51 4.67
N CYS A 78 3.04 -35.52 5.43
CA CYS A 78 2.01 -34.47 5.39
C CYS A 78 2.26 -33.38 6.44
N LEU A 79 1.77 -32.18 6.16
CA LEU A 79 1.57 -31.12 7.15
C LEU A 79 0.42 -31.52 8.08
N ASN A 80 0.62 -31.34 9.39
CA ASN A 80 -0.46 -31.30 10.38
C ASN A 80 -0.73 -29.83 10.75
N GLY A 81 -1.71 -29.22 10.08
CA GLY A 81 -1.99 -27.79 10.19
C GLY A 81 -2.85 -27.29 9.02
N TYR A 82 -2.99 -25.97 8.93
CA TYR A 82 -3.81 -25.28 7.93
C TYR A 82 -2.95 -24.54 6.91
N ILE A 83 -3.47 -24.39 5.69
CA ILE A 83 -2.91 -23.56 4.62
C ILE A 83 -4.09 -22.80 4.00
N ASP A 84 -3.90 -21.53 3.66
CA ASP A 84 -4.84 -20.69 2.93
C ASP A 84 -4.05 -19.75 1.97
N GLN A 85 -4.74 -19.11 1.03
CA GLN A 85 -4.19 -18.07 0.13
C GLN A 85 -2.89 -18.47 -0.61
N VAL A 86 -2.80 -19.73 -1.07
CA VAL A 86 -1.63 -20.21 -1.83
C VAL A 86 -1.53 -19.51 -3.19
N ARG A 87 -0.36 -18.94 -3.49
CA ARG A 87 -0.02 -18.32 -4.77
C ARG A 87 1.24 -18.93 -5.34
N TYR A 88 1.37 -18.88 -6.67
CA TYR A 88 2.58 -19.24 -7.40
C TYR A 88 2.74 -18.23 -8.53
N GLU A 89 3.83 -17.47 -8.50
CA GLU A 89 4.11 -16.41 -9.47
C GLU A 89 5.34 -16.77 -10.31
N THR A 90 5.34 -16.40 -11.59
CA THR A 90 6.47 -16.61 -12.50
C THR A 90 7.52 -15.51 -12.45
N ILE A 91 7.33 -14.51 -11.56
CA ILE A 91 8.18 -13.32 -11.39
C ILE A 91 8.58 -13.22 -9.92
N ALA A 92 9.83 -12.83 -9.65
CA ALA A 92 10.32 -12.59 -8.30
C ALA A 92 9.66 -11.34 -7.71
N LYS A 93 8.74 -11.51 -6.75
CA LYS A 93 8.07 -10.40 -6.07
C LYS A 93 9.06 -9.53 -5.28
N THR A 94 8.83 -8.22 -5.27
CA THR A 94 9.60 -7.26 -4.50
C THR A 94 9.22 -7.25 -3.02
N ALA A 95 10.07 -6.67 -2.18
CA ALA A 95 9.82 -6.51 -0.74
C ALA A 95 8.47 -5.83 -0.40
N SER A 96 8.02 -4.89 -1.23
CA SER A 96 6.74 -4.20 -1.01
C SER A 96 5.56 -5.12 -1.31
N GLU A 97 5.58 -5.86 -2.42
CA GLU A 97 4.46 -6.72 -2.80
C GLU A 97 4.33 -7.96 -1.91
N ILE A 98 5.41 -8.37 -1.23
CA ILE A 98 5.41 -9.44 -0.21
C ILE A 98 4.89 -8.93 1.13
N LEU A 99 5.18 -7.66 1.47
CA LEU A 99 4.53 -6.98 2.60
C LEU A 99 3.03 -6.83 2.35
N ASP A 100 2.64 -6.44 1.15
CA ASP A 100 1.24 -6.24 0.80
C ASP A 100 0.47 -7.58 0.87
N ASP A 101 1.00 -8.68 0.32
CA ASP A 101 0.43 -10.03 0.51
C ASP A 101 0.31 -10.43 2.00
N ALA A 102 1.23 -9.97 2.85
CA ALA A 102 1.27 -10.30 4.27
C ALA A 102 0.40 -9.43 5.18
N THR A 103 0.08 -8.19 4.76
CA THR A 103 -0.46 -7.16 5.66
C THR A 103 -1.58 -6.29 5.08
N LEU A 104 -1.73 -6.23 3.75
CA LEU A 104 -2.75 -5.41 3.10
C LEU A 104 -4.14 -6.00 3.33
N TYR A 105 -4.89 -5.43 4.27
CA TYR A 105 -6.23 -5.95 4.57
C TYR A 105 -7.25 -5.61 3.47
N VAL A 106 -7.09 -4.47 2.80
CA VAL A 106 -8.02 -3.96 1.79
C VAL A 106 -7.37 -2.84 0.97
N TYR A 107 -7.70 -2.72 -0.32
CA TYR A 107 -7.22 -1.62 -1.17
C TYR A 107 -8.24 -1.25 -2.24
N TYR A 108 -8.57 0.05 -2.34
CA TYR A 108 -9.39 0.58 -3.43
C TYR A 108 -8.59 1.62 -4.18
N SER A 109 -8.25 1.33 -5.44
CA SER A 109 -7.73 2.33 -6.38
C SER A 109 -8.80 3.38 -6.74
N PHE A 110 -10.06 2.94 -6.81
CA PHE A 110 -11.19 3.61 -7.50
C PHE A 110 -11.02 3.71 -9.03
N ASP A 111 -10.05 2.99 -9.60
CA ASP A 111 -9.87 2.85 -11.03
C ASP A 111 -10.93 1.92 -11.65
N SER A 112 -11.15 2.11 -12.96
CA SER A 112 -12.23 1.49 -13.72
C SER A 112 -13.63 1.84 -13.19
N SER A 113 -13.80 3.05 -12.65
CA SER A 113 -15.04 3.56 -12.05
C SER A 113 -15.71 2.56 -11.08
N SER A 114 -14.91 1.91 -10.22
CA SER A 114 -15.34 0.73 -9.45
C SER A 114 -15.14 0.86 -7.94
N LEU A 115 -15.86 0.01 -7.19
CA LEU A 115 -15.70 -0.19 -5.73
C LEU A 115 -15.16 -1.59 -5.39
N ILE A 116 -14.46 -2.21 -6.35
CA ILE A 116 -13.85 -3.53 -6.17
C ILE A 116 -12.63 -3.41 -5.25
N ASP A 117 -12.50 -4.32 -4.29
CA ASP A 117 -11.27 -4.47 -3.51
C ASP A 117 -10.17 -5.04 -4.42
N ASN A 118 -9.15 -4.22 -4.67
CA ASN A 118 -7.92 -4.59 -5.37
C ASN A 118 -6.90 -5.26 -4.42
N GLY A 119 -7.22 -5.36 -3.12
CA GLY A 119 -6.47 -6.12 -2.13
C GLY A 119 -6.79 -7.63 -2.15
N PRO A 120 -6.20 -8.41 -1.23
CA PRO A 120 -6.25 -9.87 -1.26
C PRO A 120 -7.57 -10.49 -0.74
N ASN A 121 -8.47 -9.69 -0.13
CA ASN A 121 -9.62 -10.20 0.63
C ASN A 121 -10.98 -10.05 -0.07
N GLY A 122 -11.06 -9.36 -1.21
CA GLY A 122 -12.29 -9.23 -2.00
C GLY A 122 -13.42 -8.46 -1.29
N ILE A 123 -13.09 -7.53 -0.38
CA ILE A 123 -14.04 -6.79 0.45
C ILE A 123 -14.73 -5.67 -0.36
N ASN A 124 -15.54 -6.04 -1.36
CA ASN A 124 -16.11 -5.07 -2.29
C ASN A 124 -17.03 -4.04 -1.60
N GLY A 125 -16.90 -2.77 -2.00
CA GLY A 125 -17.63 -1.64 -1.44
C GLY A 125 -19.02 -1.43 -2.03
N THR A 126 -19.95 -0.96 -1.20
CA THR A 126 -21.31 -0.55 -1.57
C THR A 126 -21.44 0.96 -1.44
N SER A 127 -21.87 1.65 -2.50
CA SER A 127 -22.13 3.10 -2.48
C SER A 127 -23.49 3.45 -1.88
N PHE A 128 -23.53 4.60 -1.22
CA PHE A 128 -24.73 5.26 -0.68
C PHE A 128 -24.67 6.75 -1.01
N GLY A 129 -25.83 7.36 -1.26
CA GLY A 129 -25.90 8.73 -1.80
C GLY A 129 -25.41 8.81 -3.25
N ASN A 130 -25.13 10.02 -3.73
CA ASN A 130 -24.57 10.22 -5.07
C ASN A 130 -23.03 10.21 -5.00
N LEU A 131 -22.44 9.11 -5.48
CA LEU A 131 -21.00 8.92 -5.65
C LEU A 131 -20.70 8.90 -7.15
N MET A 132 -19.72 9.69 -7.59
CA MET A 132 -19.27 9.74 -8.98
C MET A 132 -17.78 9.37 -9.06
N PHE A 133 -17.32 8.96 -10.24
CA PHE A 133 -15.89 8.79 -10.51
C PHE A 133 -15.39 9.91 -11.43
N THR A 134 -14.17 10.38 -11.20
CA THR A 134 -13.58 11.52 -11.93
C THR A 134 -12.05 11.42 -11.93
N ALA A 135 -11.35 12.32 -12.63
CA ALA A 135 -9.89 12.30 -12.72
C ALA A 135 -9.21 12.39 -11.33
N GLY A 136 -8.41 11.38 -11.01
CA GLY A 136 -7.89 11.12 -9.67
C GLY A 136 -6.58 11.83 -9.32
N ARG A 137 -5.85 11.24 -8.36
CA ARG A 137 -4.43 11.55 -8.09
C ARG A 137 -3.51 10.75 -9.00
N VAL A 138 -3.92 9.52 -9.27
CA VAL A 138 -3.56 8.62 -10.35
C VAL A 138 -4.89 8.30 -11.02
N ASN A 139 -4.94 8.07 -12.34
CA ASN A 139 -6.11 7.57 -13.06
C ASN A 139 -7.47 8.17 -12.61
N GLU A 140 -8.29 7.44 -11.85
CA GLU A 140 -9.60 7.89 -11.35
C GLU A 140 -9.60 8.10 -9.82
N ALA A 141 -10.67 8.73 -9.32
CA ALA A 141 -10.99 8.79 -7.89
C ALA A 141 -12.49 8.91 -7.67
N ALA A 142 -12.96 8.35 -6.55
CA ALA A 142 -14.31 8.55 -6.05
C ALA A 142 -14.51 10.01 -5.59
N GLN A 143 -15.40 10.73 -6.28
CA GLN A 143 -15.91 12.04 -5.90
C GLN A 143 -17.20 11.87 -5.11
N PHE A 144 -17.19 12.33 -3.87
CA PHE A 144 -18.32 12.25 -2.95
C PHE A 144 -19.14 13.55 -3.01
N SER A 145 -20.46 13.42 -3.17
CA SER A 145 -21.41 14.52 -2.92
C SER A 145 -21.90 14.52 -1.47
N ALA A 146 -22.66 15.54 -1.08
CA ALA A 146 -23.15 15.72 0.28
C ALA A 146 -24.06 14.56 0.75
N GLY A 147 -23.64 13.87 1.82
CA GLY A 147 -24.29 12.68 2.37
C GLY A 147 -23.87 11.36 1.71
N ALA A 148 -22.91 11.36 0.78
CA ALA A 148 -22.45 10.15 0.10
C ALA A 148 -21.43 9.35 0.93
N TYR A 149 -21.44 8.03 0.81
CA TYR A 149 -20.40 7.20 1.40
C TYR A 149 -20.27 5.85 0.70
N ILE A 150 -19.13 5.20 0.90
CA ILE A 150 -18.89 3.80 0.58
C ILE A 150 -18.98 2.99 1.88
N SER A 151 -19.49 1.77 1.83
CA SER A 151 -19.72 0.86 2.95
C SER A 151 -19.14 -0.53 2.66
N TYR A 152 -18.51 -1.13 3.66
CA TYR A 152 -17.85 -2.44 3.63
C TYR A 152 -18.51 -3.35 4.70
N THR A 153 -19.84 -3.41 4.65
CA THR A 153 -20.72 -3.99 5.67
C THR A 153 -20.97 -5.50 5.55
N TYR A 154 -20.43 -6.14 4.51
CA TYR A 154 -20.60 -7.58 4.29
C TYR A 154 -19.44 -8.43 4.82
N THR A 155 -18.24 -7.85 4.94
CA THR A 155 -17.06 -8.51 5.51
C THR A 155 -16.49 -7.65 6.63
N PRO A 156 -16.56 -8.07 7.91
CA PRO A 156 -16.07 -7.25 9.01
C PRO A 156 -14.55 -7.37 9.17
N PHE A 157 -13.93 -6.24 9.48
CA PHE A 157 -12.53 -6.07 9.81
C PHE A 157 -12.29 -6.70 11.20
N TYR A 158 -11.90 -7.98 11.22
CA TYR A 158 -11.81 -8.79 12.45
C TYR A 158 -10.85 -8.21 13.48
N PHE A 159 -9.61 -7.93 13.04
CA PHE A 159 -8.51 -7.46 13.89
C PHE A 159 -8.83 -6.17 14.66
N LEU A 160 -9.81 -5.40 14.18
CA LEU A 160 -10.19 -4.10 14.74
C LEU A 160 -10.95 -4.26 16.06
N GLY A 161 -11.66 -5.38 16.24
CA GLY A 161 -12.29 -5.73 17.50
C GLY A 161 -11.30 -6.03 18.61
N ILE A 162 -10.04 -6.30 18.26
CA ILE A 162 -8.99 -6.71 19.19
C ILE A 162 -8.39 -5.47 19.84
N ARG A 163 -8.48 -5.41 21.18
CA ARG A 163 -7.84 -4.36 21.99
C ARG A 163 -6.36 -4.26 21.66
N ASN A 164 -5.85 -3.04 21.52
CA ASN A 164 -4.44 -2.73 21.28
C ASN A 164 -3.82 -3.25 19.96
N HIS A 165 -4.57 -3.85 19.03
CA HIS A 165 -4.02 -4.29 17.74
C HIS A 165 -3.48 -3.09 16.91
N PRO A 166 -2.27 -3.16 16.33
CA PRO A 166 -1.64 -2.05 15.60
C PRO A 166 -2.21 -1.88 14.18
N PHE A 167 -2.14 -0.67 13.61
CA PHE A 167 -2.69 -0.37 12.27
C PHE A 167 -2.25 0.98 11.68
N SER A 168 -2.24 1.19 10.34
CA SER A 168 -2.16 2.56 9.75
C SER A 168 -2.85 2.86 8.40
N ILE A 169 -3.81 3.79 8.40
CA ILE A 169 -4.63 4.12 7.21
C ILE A 169 -3.76 4.93 6.25
N SER A 170 -3.79 4.63 4.95
CA SER A 170 -3.18 5.46 3.91
C SER A 170 -4.24 5.85 2.87
N LEU A 171 -4.40 7.14 2.59
CA LEU A 171 -5.32 7.63 1.55
C LEU A 171 -4.87 8.97 0.95
N TRP A 172 -5.36 9.27 -0.24
CA TRP A 172 -5.26 10.61 -0.84
C TRP A 172 -6.59 11.35 -0.67
N ALA A 173 -6.54 12.61 -0.24
CA ALA A 173 -7.70 13.48 -0.09
C ALA A 173 -7.50 14.80 -0.85
N LYS A 174 -8.59 15.33 -1.42
CA LYS A 174 -8.65 16.63 -2.10
C LYS A 174 -9.95 17.34 -1.76
N PRO A 175 -10.03 18.08 -0.64
CA PRO A 175 -11.17 18.93 -0.33
C PRO A 175 -11.37 19.96 -1.45
N MET A 176 -12.62 20.23 -1.86
CA MET A 176 -12.91 21.13 -2.98
C MET A 176 -13.91 22.23 -2.59
N GLY A 177 -13.73 23.41 -3.17
CA GLY A 177 -14.63 24.57 -3.00
C GLY A 177 -14.56 25.22 -1.61
N SER A 178 -15.06 24.56 -0.57
CA SER A 178 -15.21 25.10 0.79
C SER A 178 -15.05 24.02 1.86
N TYR A 179 -14.34 24.29 2.96
CA TYR A 179 -14.27 23.37 4.10
C TYR A 179 -15.62 23.18 4.80
N ARG A 180 -15.82 21.98 5.37
CA ARG A 180 -17.03 21.53 6.08
C ARG A 180 -16.65 20.49 7.11
N ALA A 181 -17.43 20.35 8.18
CA ALA A 181 -17.24 19.25 9.13
C ALA A 181 -17.50 17.91 8.43
N SER A 182 -16.59 16.95 8.61
CA SER A 182 -16.40 15.84 7.67
C SER A 182 -15.84 14.59 8.37
N THR A 183 -15.98 13.43 7.73
CA THR A 183 -15.36 12.18 8.19
C THR A 183 -14.82 11.40 7.01
N LEU A 184 -13.51 11.16 6.99
CA LEU A 184 -12.88 10.52 5.83
C LEU A 184 -13.07 9.00 5.87
N VAL A 185 -12.81 8.37 7.02
CA VAL A 185 -12.99 6.92 7.24
C VAL A 185 -13.87 6.71 8.46
N PHE A 186 -14.84 5.78 8.43
CA PHE A 186 -15.88 5.50 9.44
C PHE A 186 -16.12 3.97 9.57
N VAL A 187 -16.26 3.32 10.75
CA VAL A 187 -16.52 1.85 10.88
C VAL A 187 -17.23 1.37 12.13
N ASP A 188 -18.33 0.63 12.04
CA ASP A 188 -19.12 0.29 13.24
C ASP A 188 -19.28 -1.19 13.59
N LYS A 189 -19.70 -1.44 14.83
CA LYS A 189 -20.06 -2.79 15.34
C LYS A 189 -21.55 -3.12 15.19
N GLY A 190 -22.18 -2.67 14.11
CA GLY A 190 -23.65 -2.69 13.98
C GLY A 190 -24.28 -1.65 14.91
N ALA A 191 -23.88 -0.39 14.74
CA ALA A 191 -24.44 0.75 15.46
C ALA A 191 -24.45 0.62 17.01
N SER A 192 -23.31 0.40 17.69
CA SER A 192 -23.30 0.48 19.19
C SER A 192 -22.03 0.92 19.94
N TRP A 193 -20.88 1.24 19.31
CA TRP A 193 -19.67 1.71 20.05
C TRP A 193 -18.93 2.83 19.32
N CYS A 194 -19.24 4.10 19.56
CA CYS A 194 -18.81 5.23 18.71
C CYS A 194 -17.28 5.52 18.64
N MET A 195 -16.78 5.88 17.44
CA MET A 195 -15.46 6.53 17.28
C MET A 195 -15.34 7.47 16.06
N HIS A 196 -14.40 8.43 16.13
CA HIS A 196 -14.15 9.45 15.09
C HIS A 196 -12.74 9.60 14.45
N PHE A 197 -11.78 8.67 14.66
CA PHE A 197 -10.51 8.46 13.88
C PHE A 197 -10.15 9.55 12.86
N LEU A 198 -10.31 9.38 11.53
CA LEU A 198 -10.05 10.48 10.57
C LEU A 198 -11.27 11.39 10.39
N VAL A 199 -11.10 12.66 10.73
CA VAL A 199 -12.08 13.76 10.64
C VAL A 199 -11.40 14.99 10.03
N MET A 200 -12.15 15.78 9.28
CA MET A 200 -11.77 17.16 8.94
C MET A 200 -12.84 18.11 9.50
N THR A 201 -12.43 19.23 10.10
CA THR A 201 -13.33 20.23 10.69
C THR A 201 -13.90 21.18 9.63
N SER A 202 -14.87 22.02 10.03
CA SER A 202 -15.39 23.13 9.23
C SER A 202 -14.34 24.19 8.85
N THR A 203 -13.17 24.22 9.49
CA THR A 203 -12.01 25.06 9.12
C THR A 203 -10.98 24.34 8.25
N GLY A 204 -11.22 23.08 7.90
CA GLY A 204 -10.32 22.25 7.09
C GLY A 204 -9.21 21.56 7.89
N LEU A 205 -9.16 21.74 9.22
CA LEU A 205 -8.19 21.09 10.10
C LEU A 205 -8.44 19.58 10.13
N LEU A 206 -7.42 18.79 9.79
CA LEU A 206 -7.45 17.34 9.92
C LEU A 206 -7.27 16.91 11.39
N SER A 207 -7.88 15.81 11.78
CA SER A 207 -7.70 15.18 13.10
C SER A 207 -7.69 13.66 12.97
N ALA A 208 -6.78 13.01 13.71
CA ALA A 208 -6.64 11.55 13.80
C ALA A 208 -6.85 11.09 15.25
N ASN A 209 -7.82 10.19 15.48
CA ASN A 209 -8.39 9.90 16.81
C ASN A 209 -8.47 8.39 17.12
N LEU A 210 -8.60 8.04 18.41
CA LEU A 210 -8.66 6.68 18.96
C LEU A 210 -9.62 6.65 20.16
N TRP A 211 -10.17 5.47 20.52
CA TRP A 211 -10.89 5.32 21.80
C TRP A 211 -9.94 4.82 22.89
N ASN A 212 -9.90 5.53 24.01
CA ASN A 212 -9.20 5.09 25.21
C ASN A 212 -10.03 5.44 26.46
N GLY A 213 -11.26 4.91 26.54
CA GLY A 213 -12.25 5.28 27.57
C GLY A 213 -12.97 6.61 27.30
N GLY A 214 -12.31 7.52 26.58
CA GLY A 214 -12.90 8.65 25.86
C GLY A 214 -12.30 8.76 24.45
N ASN A 215 -12.71 9.79 23.71
CA ASN A 215 -12.03 10.16 22.47
C ASN A 215 -10.68 10.82 22.79
N VAL A 216 -9.61 10.32 22.20
CA VAL A 216 -8.26 10.92 22.25
C VAL A 216 -7.73 11.05 20.83
N GLY A 217 -6.88 12.03 20.54
CA GLY A 217 -6.42 12.27 19.17
C GLY A 217 -5.26 13.25 19.04
N VAL A 218 -4.78 13.39 17.79
CA VAL A 218 -3.80 14.40 17.37
C VAL A 218 -4.40 15.25 16.25
N ASN A 219 -4.01 16.52 16.19
CA ASN A 219 -4.40 17.42 15.12
C ASN A 219 -3.35 17.43 14.01
N GLY A 220 -3.83 17.39 12.77
CA GLY A 220 -3.03 17.59 11.56
C GLY A 220 -3.01 19.05 11.11
N PRO A 221 -2.54 19.32 9.88
CA PRO A 221 -2.66 20.63 9.26
C PRO A 221 -4.10 20.88 8.79
N ILE A 222 -4.35 22.11 8.33
CA ILE A 222 -5.49 22.39 7.45
C ILE A 222 -5.17 21.80 6.07
N LEU A 223 -6.04 20.92 5.55
CA LEU A 223 -5.85 20.32 4.23
C LEU A 223 -6.08 21.37 3.13
N PRO A 224 -5.14 21.59 2.18
CA PRO A 224 -5.31 22.62 1.14
C PRO A 224 -6.47 22.31 0.18
N LEU A 225 -7.34 23.30 -0.04
CA LEU A 225 -8.40 23.21 -1.06
C LEU A 225 -7.84 22.95 -2.47
N ASN A 226 -8.59 22.18 -3.23
CA ASN A 226 -8.36 21.80 -4.63
C ASN A 226 -7.00 21.12 -4.89
N SER A 227 -6.28 20.70 -3.85
CA SER A 227 -4.94 20.09 -3.90
C SER A 227 -4.97 18.68 -3.31
N TRP A 228 -4.33 17.72 -3.99
CA TRP A 228 -4.21 16.36 -3.47
C TRP A 228 -3.19 16.30 -2.32
N THR A 229 -3.61 15.80 -1.17
CA THR A 229 -2.76 15.57 0.02
C THR A 229 -2.77 14.09 0.40
N HIS A 230 -1.60 13.50 0.64
CA HIS A 230 -1.51 12.13 1.14
C HIS A 230 -1.57 12.14 2.67
N ILE A 231 -2.42 11.27 3.23
CA ILE A 231 -2.68 11.16 4.65
C ILE A 231 -2.37 9.72 5.07
N GLY A 232 -1.34 9.56 5.90
CA GLY A 232 -1.05 8.32 6.62
C GLY A 232 -1.44 8.48 8.10
N TYR A 233 -2.11 7.52 8.72
CA TYR A 233 -2.44 7.56 10.15
C TYR A 233 -2.21 6.21 10.81
N THR A 234 -1.11 6.09 11.57
CA THR A 234 -0.70 4.90 12.34
C THR A 234 -1.22 4.87 13.77
N TYR A 235 -1.29 3.67 14.32
CA TYR A 235 -1.44 3.35 15.73
C TYR A 235 -0.59 2.11 16.06
N SER A 236 0.16 2.18 17.16
CA SER A 236 0.60 1.01 17.92
C SER A 236 0.58 1.33 19.41
N THR A 237 0.65 0.33 20.29
CA THR A 237 0.78 0.60 21.74
C THR A 237 2.06 1.38 22.08
N THR A 238 3.14 1.15 21.34
CA THR A 238 4.45 1.79 21.57
C THR A 238 4.44 3.26 21.13
N ASN A 239 3.96 3.54 19.92
CA ASN A 239 4.03 4.88 19.34
C ASN A 239 2.75 5.71 19.57
N GLY A 240 1.66 5.04 19.99
CA GLY A 240 0.31 5.60 19.97
C GLY A 240 -0.12 5.97 18.56
N ILE A 241 -0.97 6.99 18.46
CA ILE A 241 -1.33 7.62 17.18
C ILE A 241 -0.08 8.27 16.58
N GLN A 242 0.14 8.09 15.29
CA GLN A 242 1.05 8.92 14.49
C GLN A 242 0.35 9.36 13.20
N LEU A 243 0.33 10.65 12.91
CA LEU A 243 -0.27 11.23 11.71
C LEU A 243 0.82 11.72 10.78
N TYR A 244 0.80 11.25 9.54
CA TYR A 244 1.74 11.54 8.46
C TYR A 244 1.04 12.32 7.35
N ILE A 245 1.70 13.35 6.83
CA ILE A 245 1.21 14.20 5.74
C ILE A 245 2.27 14.22 4.65
N ASN A 246 1.89 13.85 3.41
CA ASN A 246 2.82 13.72 2.29
C ASN A 246 4.07 12.89 2.65
N SER A 247 3.84 11.79 3.36
CA SER A 247 4.84 10.82 3.87
C SER A 247 5.79 11.34 4.97
N THR A 248 5.66 12.59 5.43
CA THR A 248 6.40 13.11 6.61
C THR A 248 5.55 12.96 7.88
N LEU A 249 6.15 12.51 8.99
CA LEU A 249 5.50 12.48 10.30
C LEU A 249 5.17 13.91 10.75
N TYR A 250 3.89 14.20 11.00
CA TYR A 250 3.38 15.52 11.34
C TYR A 250 3.04 15.64 12.84
N ALA A 251 2.40 14.64 13.43
CA ALA A 251 2.03 14.62 14.84
C ALA A 251 2.00 13.21 15.43
N THR A 252 2.16 13.07 16.74
CA THR A 252 1.98 11.81 17.47
C THR A 252 1.45 12.04 18.87
N SER A 253 0.72 11.06 19.42
CA SER A 253 0.25 11.09 20.82
C SER A 253 1.30 10.58 21.81
N GLY A 254 2.34 9.88 21.34
CA GLY A 254 3.09 8.93 22.18
C GLY A 254 2.23 7.75 22.64
N SER A 255 2.85 6.79 23.34
CA SER A 255 2.22 5.53 23.78
C SER A 255 0.85 5.72 24.43
N ILE A 256 -0.18 5.12 23.82
CA ILE A 256 -1.56 5.04 24.36
C ILE A 256 -2.17 3.68 24.02
N THR A 257 -3.20 3.26 24.76
CA THR A 257 -3.95 2.03 24.51
C THR A 257 -5.18 2.25 23.64
N PHE A 258 -5.44 1.34 22.70
CA PHE A 258 -6.68 1.27 21.95
C PHE A 258 -7.70 0.37 22.66
N SER A 259 -8.73 0.99 23.22
CA SER A 259 -9.88 0.29 23.79
C SER A 259 -10.89 -0.05 22.68
N ALA A 260 -10.58 -1.11 21.93
CA ALA A 260 -11.43 -1.64 20.86
C ALA A 260 -12.82 -2.11 21.35
N SER A 261 -13.71 -2.38 20.39
CA SER A 261 -15.09 -2.82 20.61
C SER A 261 -15.28 -4.20 21.26
N GLY A 262 -14.26 -5.06 21.21
CA GLY A 262 -14.33 -6.49 21.56
C GLY A 262 -14.90 -7.41 20.47
N VAL A 263 -15.30 -6.89 19.30
CA VAL A 263 -15.98 -7.65 18.23
C VAL A 263 -15.61 -7.13 16.82
N PRO A 264 -15.72 -7.93 15.75
CA PRO A 264 -15.44 -7.49 14.38
C PRO A 264 -16.29 -6.28 13.96
N MET A 265 -15.78 -5.41 13.07
CA MET A 265 -16.44 -4.14 12.72
C MET A 265 -16.33 -3.76 11.23
N TYR A 266 -17.26 -2.94 10.72
CA TYR A 266 -17.50 -2.73 9.28
C TYR A 266 -17.06 -1.36 8.77
N MET A 267 -16.09 -1.26 7.86
CA MET A 267 -15.54 0.03 7.39
C MET A 267 -16.43 0.73 6.35
N HIS A 268 -16.25 2.04 6.23
CA HIS A 268 -16.90 2.97 5.35
C HIS A 268 -15.90 4.10 5.05
N VAL A 269 -15.95 4.67 3.84
CA VAL A 269 -15.31 5.95 3.50
C VAL A 269 -16.44 6.95 3.30
N LYS A 270 -16.45 8.06 4.04
CA LYS A 270 -17.54 9.04 3.99
C LYS A 270 -17.07 10.36 3.38
N ASP A 271 -18.06 11.17 3.03
CA ASP A 271 -17.86 12.43 2.35
C ASP A 271 -17.38 13.57 3.27
N ILE A 272 -17.13 14.70 2.61
CA ILE A 272 -16.71 15.97 3.22
C ILE A 272 -17.96 16.79 3.61
N TYR A 273 -18.93 16.14 4.26
CA TYR A 273 -20.16 16.77 4.73
C TYR A 273 -20.74 16.08 5.98
N LEU A 274 -21.11 16.88 6.96
CA LEU A 274 -22.18 16.59 7.91
C LEU A 274 -23.12 17.80 7.87
N ARG A 275 -24.44 17.54 7.85
CA ARG A 275 -25.47 18.58 7.90
C ARG A 275 -25.97 18.71 9.33
N GLU A 276 -26.03 19.93 9.83
CA GLU A 276 -26.81 20.28 11.03
C GLU A 276 -28.19 20.82 10.59
N THR A 277 -29.12 20.98 11.55
CA THR A 277 -30.56 21.33 11.37
C THR A 277 -31.36 20.23 10.63
N ASP A 278 -32.38 19.57 11.19
CA ASP A 278 -33.24 19.90 12.35
C ASP A 278 -33.52 18.71 13.31
N GLU A 279 -34.48 18.91 14.22
CA GLU A 279 -34.76 18.09 15.41
C GLU A 279 -35.25 16.66 15.13
N GLY A 280 -34.88 15.71 16.00
CA GLY A 280 -35.67 14.48 16.20
C GLY A 280 -34.90 13.15 16.25
N LYS A 281 -34.38 12.79 17.43
CA LYS A 281 -33.97 11.42 17.85
C LYS A 281 -32.74 10.81 17.11
N GLN A 282 -31.64 10.70 17.85
CA GLN A 282 -30.36 10.05 17.51
C GLN A 282 -30.50 8.60 16.96
N LYS A 283 -29.44 8.08 16.28
CA LYS A 283 -28.81 6.74 16.56
C LYS A 283 -27.49 6.39 15.78
N ILE A 284 -26.33 6.64 16.43
CA ILE A 284 -24.98 5.94 16.42
C ILE A 284 -23.94 6.06 15.23
N TYR A 285 -22.60 5.95 15.54
CA TYR A 285 -21.37 6.06 14.67
C TYR A 285 -20.80 4.68 14.15
N ASN A 286 -19.50 4.32 13.89
CA ASN A 286 -18.20 4.28 14.69
C ASN A 286 -16.84 4.33 13.83
N LYS A 287 -15.60 3.76 14.15
CA LYS A 287 -14.26 3.82 13.37
C LYS A 287 -13.07 2.70 13.43
N PRO A 288 -11.92 2.70 12.60
CA PRO A 288 -11.30 1.63 11.67
C PRO A 288 -9.95 0.86 11.97
N ILE A 289 -9.47 0.00 11.00
CA ILE A 289 -8.14 -0.70 10.91
C ILE A 289 -7.36 -0.49 9.59
N SER A 290 -6.07 -0.90 9.52
CA SER A 290 -5.09 -0.63 8.43
C SER A 290 -3.60 -1.09 8.72
N ILE A 291 -2.52 -0.58 8.05
CA ILE A 291 -1.11 -1.12 8.05
C ILE A 291 0.06 -0.13 8.38
N ALA A 292 1.06 -0.45 9.24
CA ALA A 292 2.45 0.06 9.04
C ALA A 292 3.57 -0.78 9.69
N GLU A 293 4.70 -0.87 8.97
CA GLU A 293 6.06 -0.85 9.56
C GLU A 293 7.19 -0.61 8.51
N ASN A 294 6.94 -0.82 7.21
CA ASN A 294 8.00 -0.96 6.20
C ASN A 294 8.50 0.33 5.48
N LEU A 295 8.37 1.51 6.10
CA LEU A 295 8.73 2.79 5.44
C LEU A 295 10.26 3.01 5.27
N LEU A 296 11.09 2.40 6.12
CA LEU A 296 12.54 2.63 6.10
C LEU A 296 13.29 1.93 4.96
N GLN A 297 12.72 0.88 4.36
CA GLN A 297 13.37 0.17 3.25
C GLN A 297 13.00 0.79 1.89
N ASN A 298 11.74 1.18 1.70
CA ASN A 298 11.26 1.81 0.46
C ASN A 298 11.78 3.26 0.23
N ILE A 299 12.23 3.98 1.27
CA ILE A 299 12.88 5.29 1.07
C ILE A 299 14.21 5.14 0.32
N ASN A 300 15.01 4.11 0.62
CA ASN A 300 16.31 3.90 -0.02
C ASN A 300 16.16 3.50 -1.50
N THR A 301 15.15 2.70 -1.85
CA THR A 301 14.87 2.33 -3.25
C THR A 301 14.30 3.50 -4.05
N LEU A 302 13.42 4.32 -3.47
CA LEU A 302 12.91 5.54 -4.13
C LEU A 302 14.02 6.59 -4.36
N VAL A 303 14.94 6.76 -3.40
CA VAL A 303 16.11 7.65 -3.57
C VAL A 303 17.03 7.14 -4.68
N ASP A 304 17.28 5.83 -4.77
CA ASP A 304 18.07 5.24 -5.85
C ASP A 304 17.39 5.38 -7.23
N VAL A 305 16.07 5.18 -7.32
CA VAL A 305 15.29 5.40 -8.56
C VAL A 305 15.29 6.87 -8.99
N GLU A 306 15.08 7.83 -8.07
CA GLU A 306 15.21 9.25 -8.40
C GLU A 306 16.64 9.64 -8.79
N THR A 307 17.65 9.08 -8.13
CA THR A 307 19.07 9.34 -8.43
C THR A 307 19.44 8.80 -9.80
N LYS A 308 18.98 7.59 -10.16
CA LYS A 308 19.13 7.01 -11.49
C LYS A 308 18.39 7.83 -12.56
N ARG A 309 17.18 8.32 -12.28
CA ARG A 309 16.44 9.22 -13.19
C ARG A 309 17.14 10.56 -13.41
N LYS A 310 17.59 11.22 -12.34
CA LYS A 310 18.35 12.47 -12.40
C LYS A 310 19.68 12.26 -13.12
N LYS A 311 20.36 11.14 -12.89
CA LYS A 311 21.57 10.78 -13.62
C LYS A 311 21.30 10.58 -15.12
N LEU A 312 20.32 9.76 -15.52
CA LEU A 312 19.97 9.59 -16.94
C LEU A 312 19.60 10.92 -17.62
N PHE A 313 18.87 11.80 -16.91
CA PHE A 313 18.51 13.11 -17.44
C PHE A 313 19.75 14.00 -17.67
N ASN A 314 20.68 14.02 -16.72
CA ASN A 314 21.93 14.77 -16.81
C ASN A 314 22.89 14.17 -17.86
N ASP A 315 23.07 12.84 -17.88
CA ASP A 315 23.90 12.14 -18.87
C ASP A 315 23.41 12.44 -20.30
N CYS A 316 22.08 12.43 -20.53
CA CYS A 316 21.48 12.87 -21.81
C CYS A 316 21.69 14.37 -22.09
N TYR A 317 21.56 15.24 -21.07
CA TYR A 317 21.75 16.68 -21.20
C TYR A 317 23.21 17.05 -21.53
N ASP A 318 24.18 16.34 -20.96
CA ASP A 318 25.62 16.58 -21.20
C ASP A 318 26.09 16.01 -22.55
N ILE A 319 25.48 14.93 -23.04
CA ILE A 319 25.63 14.50 -24.44
C ILE A 319 25.06 15.56 -25.40
N LEU A 320 23.90 16.13 -25.09
CA LEU A 320 23.29 17.24 -25.84
C LEU A 320 24.15 18.50 -25.84
N SER A 321 24.66 18.92 -24.68
CA SER A 321 25.43 20.16 -24.51
C SER A 321 26.82 20.06 -25.13
N SER A 322 27.47 18.89 -25.07
CA SER A 322 28.75 18.63 -25.73
C SER A 322 28.63 18.57 -27.25
N PHE A 323 27.57 17.94 -27.80
CA PHE A 323 27.30 17.98 -29.24
C PHE A 323 26.98 19.39 -29.75
N LEU A 324 26.16 20.16 -29.02
CA LEU A 324 25.85 21.54 -29.37
C LEU A 324 27.11 22.42 -29.38
N ASN A 325 27.98 22.31 -28.36
CA ASN A 325 29.26 23.02 -28.35
C ASN A 325 30.19 22.60 -29.51
N PHE A 326 30.26 21.30 -29.81
CA PHE A 326 31.08 20.80 -30.92
C PHE A 326 30.61 21.36 -32.28
N TYR A 327 29.30 21.46 -32.50
CA TYR A 327 28.72 21.99 -33.73
C TYR A 327 28.87 23.52 -33.85
N TYR A 328 28.67 24.26 -32.75
CA TYR A 328 28.82 25.72 -32.71
C TYR A 328 30.27 26.19 -33.00
N LEU A 329 31.24 25.27 -32.92
CA LEU A 329 32.65 25.50 -33.23
C LEU A 329 33.07 25.12 -34.66
N GLN A 330 32.16 24.61 -35.52
CA GLN A 330 32.56 24.08 -36.85
C GLN A 330 31.77 24.62 -38.08
N THR A 331 30.66 25.34 -37.93
CA THR A 331 29.89 25.85 -39.10
C THR A 331 29.47 27.31 -38.96
N ILE A 332 29.53 28.05 -40.08
CA ILE A 332 29.30 29.51 -40.14
C ILE A 332 27.88 29.90 -40.61
N ASP A 333 27.10 28.97 -41.18
CA ASP A 333 25.75 29.20 -41.70
C ASP A 333 24.64 28.45 -40.93
N PRO A 334 23.39 28.96 -40.88
CA PRO A 334 22.30 28.38 -40.12
C PRO A 334 21.71 27.10 -40.74
N PRO A 335 21.19 26.15 -39.94
CA PRO A 335 20.76 24.84 -40.42
C PRO A 335 19.44 24.86 -41.20
N ASP A 336 19.39 24.06 -42.27
CA ASP A 336 18.21 23.94 -43.13
C ASP A 336 17.02 23.30 -42.40
N LYS A 337 15.81 23.81 -42.68
CA LYS A 337 14.58 23.60 -41.89
C LYS A 337 14.14 22.13 -41.83
N LYS A 338 14.59 21.32 -42.79
CA LYS A 338 14.35 19.87 -42.85
C LYS A 338 15.13 19.10 -41.77
N PHE A 339 16.37 19.51 -41.48
CA PHE A 339 17.24 18.83 -40.51
C PHE A 339 16.66 18.89 -39.08
N LEU A 340 16.13 20.06 -38.69
CA LEU A 340 15.43 20.26 -37.42
C LEU A 340 14.19 19.35 -37.25
N LEU A 341 13.50 19.01 -38.35
CA LEU A 341 12.27 18.21 -38.33
C LEU A 341 12.54 16.70 -38.26
N ASP A 342 13.69 16.25 -38.75
CA ASP A 342 14.14 14.87 -38.58
C ASP A 342 14.85 14.68 -37.22
N TYR A 343 15.53 15.71 -36.71
CA TYR A 343 16.11 15.74 -35.35
C TYR A 343 15.06 15.58 -34.24
N THR A 344 13.90 16.26 -34.33
CA THR A 344 12.81 16.05 -33.34
C THR A 344 12.29 14.62 -33.35
N LYS A 345 12.26 13.95 -34.51
CA LYS A 345 11.86 12.53 -34.59
C LYS A 345 12.89 11.61 -33.95
N GLU A 346 14.19 11.91 -34.03
CA GLU A 346 15.21 11.11 -33.31
C GLU A 346 15.11 11.31 -31.80
N PHE A 347 14.80 12.53 -31.33
CA PHE A 347 14.53 12.81 -29.93
C PHE A 347 13.30 12.05 -29.41
N ASP A 348 12.19 12.08 -30.15
CA ASP A 348 10.96 11.32 -29.83
C ASP A 348 11.18 9.79 -29.92
N ASN A 349 12.01 9.30 -30.85
CA ASN A 349 12.41 7.89 -30.91
C ASN A 349 13.30 7.49 -29.73
N CYS A 350 14.18 8.37 -29.25
CA CYS A 350 14.99 8.13 -28.06
C CYS A 350 14.13 8.04 -26.79
N ILE A 351 13.18 8.97 -26.63
CA ILE A 351 12.22 8.97 -25.51
C ILE A 351 11.32 7.73 -25.56
N SER A 352 10.71 7.41 -26.71
CA SER A 352 9.78 6.28 -26.83
C SER A 352 10.47 4.91 -26.66
N ARG A 353 11.69 4.72 -27.19
CA ARG A 353 12.48 3.50 -26.92
C ARG A 353 12.77 3.34 -25.43
N ASN A 354 13.18 4.40 -24.74
CA ASN A 354 13.46 4.32 -23.29
C ASN A 354 12.18 4.16 -22.44
N ILE A 355 11.03 4.70 -22.86
CA ILE A 355 9.74 4.43 -22.20
C ILE A 355 9.36 2.94 -22.32
N SER A 356 9.69 2.26 -23.42
CA SER A 356 9.46 0.81 -23.55
C SER A 356 10.30 -0.05 -22.59
N LEU A 357 11.43 0.47 -22.10
CA LEU A 357 12.29 -0.16 -21.09
C LEU A 357 11.82 0.10 -19.65
N CYS A 358 10.73 0.85 -19.44
CA CYS A 358 10.07 1.04 -18.13
C CYS A 358 8.67 0.40 -18.10
N ARG A 359 8.47 -0.71 -18.82
CA ARG A 359 7.22 -1.49 -18.88
C ARG A 359 7.40 -2.98 -18.53
N TYR A 360 8.53 -3.31 -17.91
CA TYR A 360 8.85 -4.57 -17.26
C TYR A 360 9.45 -4.27 -15.89
#